data_AF-A0A351SQ57-F1
#
_entry.id   AF-A0A351SQ57-F1
#
_cell.length_a   1.000
_cell.length_b   1.000
_cell.length_c   1.000
_cell.angle_alpha   90.00
_cell.angle_beta   90.00
_cell.angle_gamma   90.00
#
_symmetry.space_group_name_H-M   'P 1'
#
loop_
_entity.id
_entity.type
_entity.pdbx_description
1 polymer ?
#
loop_
_entity_poly.entity_id
_entity_poly.type
_entity_poly.pdbx_seq_one_letter_code
_entity_poly.pdbx_strand_id
1 'polypeptide(L)' 'DYEPNEILKFIRQSTGKTQKEFGQDISKSKDWVQSNEIGRSDYKFKDLLELAKKNDIEIHIISKKK' A
#
# COMPACT_ATOMS: atom_id res chain seq x y z
N ASP A 1 8.49 -12.32 8.28
CA ASP A 1 7.48 -11.51 8.98
C ASP A 1 7.55 -10.12 8.39
N TYR A 2 6.46 -9.62 7.82
CA TYR A 2 6.38 -8.26 7.26
C TYR A 2 5.29 -7.50 8.02
N GLU A 3 5.61 -6.28 8.42
CA GLU A 3 4.61 -5.40 9.03
C GLU A 3 3.74 -4.72 7.95
N PRO A 4 2.49 -4.33 8.25
CA PRO A 4 1.58 -3.71 7.27
C PRO A 4 2.16 -2.47 6.57
N ASN A 5 2.85 -1.61 7.32
CA ASN A 5 3.54 -0.42 6.80
C ASN A 5 4.61 -0.77 5.76
N GLU A 6 5.32 -1.90 5.94
CA GLU A 6 6.33 -2.36 4.99
C GLU A 6 5.68 -2.83 3.68
N ILE A 7 4.54 -3.53 3.76
CA ILE A 7 3.79 -3.99 2.58
C ILE A 7 3.37 -2.80 1.71
N LEU A 8 2.84 -1.74 2.32
CA LEU A 8 2.44 -0.54 1.58
C LEU A 8 3.64 0.14 0.90
N LYS A 9 4.78 0.21 1.61
CA LYS A 9 6.02 0.77 1.07
C LYS A 9 6.54 -0.03 -0.13
N PHE A 10 6.51 -1.36 -0.03
CA PHE A 10 6.90 -2.25 -1.14
C PHE A 10 6.03 -2.03 -2.37
N ILE A 11 4.71 -1.95 -2.17
CA ILE A 11 3.75 -1.69 -3.26
C ILE A 11 4.03 -0.35 -3.92
N ARG A 12 4.27 0.73 -3.15
CA ARG A 12 4.63 2.00 -3.75
C ARG A 12 5.94 1.91 -4.54
N GLN A 13 6.97 1.28 -3.97
CA GLN A 13 8.27 1.16 -4.61
C GLN A 13 8.20 0.34 -5.91
N SER A 14 7.38 -0.72 -5.96
CA SER A 14 7.22 -1.52 -7.18
C SER A 14 6.55 -0.75 -8.32
N THR A 15 5.70 0.23 -8.00
CA THR A 15 5.07 1.11 -9.01
C THR A 15 5.99 2.22 -9.52
N GLY A 16 7.15 2.43 -8.91
CA GLY A 16 8.05 3.55 -9.24
C GLY A 16 7.50 4.94 -8.91
N LYS A 17 6.32 5.03 -8.25
CA LYS A 17 5.65 6.29 -7.94
C LYS A 17 6.23 6.98 -6.70
N THR A 18 6.18 8.30 -6.72
CA THR A 18 6.40 9.11 -5.52
C THR A 18 5.26 8.91 -4.51
N GLN A 19 5.49 9.25 -3.24
CA GLN A 19 4.44 9.20 -2.20
C GLN A 19 3.21 10.05 -2.56
N LYS A 20 3.40 11.14 -3.32
CA LYS A 20 2.30 12.01 -3.76
C LYS A 20 1.45 11.33 -4.82
N GLU A 21 2.07 10.80 -5.87
CA GLU A 21 1.37 10.12 -6.98
C GLU A 21 0.64 8.87 -6.48
N PHE A 22 1.29 8.10 -5.61
CA PHE A 22 0.72 6.90 -5.02
C PHE A 22 -0.51 7.20 -4.14
N GLY A 23 -0.48 8.28 -3.36
CA GLY A 23 -1.63 8.73 -2.60
C GLY A 23 -2.79 9.21 -3.50
N GLN A 24 -2.46 9.90 -4.60
CA GLN A 24 -3.44 10.42 -5.54
C GLN A 24 -4.25 9.33 -6.24
N ASP A 25 -3.70 8.12 -6.43
CA ASP A 25 -4.42 6.98 -7.03
C ASP A 25 -5.73 6.64 -6.29
N ILE A 26 -5.76 6.89 -4.97
CA ILE A 26 -6.90 6.65 -4.07
C ILE A 26 -7.41 7.93 -3.39
N SER A 27 -7.17 9.09 -3.99
CA SER A 27 -7.61 10.39 -3.46
C SER A 27 -7.11 10.69 -2.04
N LYS A 28 -5.91 10.20 -1.68
CA LYS A 28 -5.24 10.46 -0.41
C LYS A 28 -4.11 11.47 -0.58
N SER A 29 -3.72 12.10 0.54
CA SER A 29 -2.59 13.02 0.57
C SER A 29 -1.25 12.27 0.62
N LYS A 30 -0.17 12.98 0.26
CA LYS A 30 1.20 12.51 0.48
C LYS A 30 1.44 12.14 1.95
N ASP A 31 0.95 12.96 2.88
CA ASP A 31 1.14 12.75 4.32
C ASP A 31 0.46 11.47 4.82
N TRP A 32 -0.66 11.10 4.21
CA TRP A 32 -1.30 9.82 4.49
C TRP A 32 -0.37 8.65 4.12
N VAL A 33 0.22 8.67 2.92
CA VAL A 33 1.17 7.62 2.48
C VAL A 33 2.38 7.57 3.41
N GLN A 34 2.97 8.73 3.70
CA GLN A 34 4.12 8.80 4.61
C GLN A 34 3.78 8.28 6.01
N SER A 35 2.62 8.66 6.57
CA SER A 35 2.18 8.21 7.90
C SER A 35 1.98 6.71 7.96
N ASN A 36 1.47 6.10 6.89
CA ASN A 36 1.34 4.64 6.81
C ASN A 36 2.71 3.96 6.67
N GLU A 37 3.63 4.46 5.83
CA GLU A 37 4.96 3.86 5.65
C GLU A 37 5.82 3.88 6.93
N ILE A 38 5.61 4.85 7.82
CA ILE A 38 6.30 4.95 9.11
C ILE A 38 5.54 4.27 10.27
N GLY A 39 4.39 3.63 9.99
CA GLY A 39 3.57 2.95 11.01
C GLY A 39 2.81 3.88 11.97
N ARG A 40 2.62 5.16 11.61
CA ARG A 40 1.85 6.12 12.42
C ARG A 40 0.34 6.03 12.18
N SER A 41 -0.06 5.45 11.06
CA SER A 41 -1.47 5.26 10.70
C SER A 41 -1.64 3.92 10.03
N ASP A 42 -2.83 3.34 10.22
CA ASP A 42 -3.24 2.12 9.54
C ASP A 42 -4.06 2.48 8.30
N TYR A 43 -3.78 1.80 7.20
CA TYR A 43 -4.62 1.80 6.02
C TYR A 43 -5.62 0.65 6.12
N LYS A 44 -6.81 0.86 5.56
CA LYS A 44 -7.82 -0.20 5.55
C LYS A 44 -7.51 -1.16 4.40
N PHE A 45 -7.95 -2.40 4.54
CA PHE A 45 -7.87 -3.37 3.45
C PHE A 45 -8.57 -2.88 2.16
N LYS A 46 -9.61 -2.05 2.29
CA LYS A 46 -10.25 -1.37 1.15
C LYS A 46 -9.28 -0.46 0.39
N ASP A 47 -8.47 0.33 1.11
CA ASP A 47 -7.48 1.22 0.49
C ASP A 47 -6.43 0.40 -0.28
N LEU A 48 -6.01 -0.74 0.27
CA LEU A 48 -5.09 -1.69 -0.38
C LEU A 48 -5.67 -2.25 -1.69
N LEU A 49 -6.94 -2.68 -1.67
CA LEU A 49 -7.60 -3.22 -2.87
C LEU A 49 -7.78 -2.16 -3.96
N GLU A 50 -8.10 -0.92 -3.57
CA GLU A 50 -8.20 0.19 -4.53
C GLU A 50 -6.83 0.54 -5.13
N LEU A 51 -5.78 0.60 -4.32
CA LEU A 51 -4.41 0.78 -4.80
C LEU A 51 -4.00 -0.32 -5.76
N ALA A 52 -4.30 -1.58 -5.43
CA ALA A 52 -3.97 -2.71 -6.27
C ALA A 52 -4.69 -2.64 -7.64
N LYS A 53 -5.98 -2.31 -7.65
CA LYS A 53 -6.75 -2.11 -8.89
C LYS A 53 -6.22 -0.96 -9.74
N LYS A 54 -5.79 0.14 -9.11
CA LYS A 54 -5.30 1.34 -9.81
C LYS A 54 -3.89 1.19 -10.36
N ASN A 55 -3.09 0.34 -9.72
CA ASN A 55 -1.69 0.13 -10.06
C ASN A 55 -1.44 -1.20 -10.79
N ASP A 56 -2.49 -1.89 -11.22
CA ASP A 56 -2.44 -3.18 -11.92
C ASP A 56 -1.65 -4.26 -11.15
N ILE A 57 -1.94 -4.37 -9.86
CA ILE A 57 -1.25 -5.29 -8.93
C ILE A 57 -2.14 -6.50 -8.63
N GLU A 58 -1.59 -7.69 -8.86
CA GLU A 58 -2.22 -8.95 -8.46
C GLU A 58 -1.77 -9.35 -7.04
N ILE A 59 -2.72 -9.70 -6.17
CA ILE A 59 -2.46 -10.12 -4.79
C ILE A 59 -2.78 -11.61 -4.64
N HIS A 60 -1.76 -12.43 -4.34
CA HIS A 60 -1.93 -13.84 -4.01
C HIS A 60 -1.84 -14.07 -2.49
N ILE A 61 -2.96 -14.47 -1.87
CA ILE A 61 -2.99 -14.86 -0.46
C ILE A 61 -2.93 -16.39 -0.41
N ILE A 62 -1.76 -16.92 -0.05
CA ILE A 62 -1.53 -18.37 0.03
C ILE A 62 -1.48 -18.76 1.52
N SER A 63 -2.43 -19.59 1.94
CA SER A 63 -2.35 -20.25 3.24
C SER A 63 -1.24 -21.29 3.19
N LYS A 64 -0.16 -21.06 3.94
CA LYS A 64 0.81 -22.12 4.19
C LYS A 64 0.14 -23.09 5.16
N LYS A 65 0.05 -24.37 4.79
CA LYS A 65 -0.31 -25.43 5.75
C LYS A 65 0.63 -25.30 6.95
N LYS A 66 0.06 -25.07 8.12
CA LYS A 66 0.76 -25.22 9.39
C LYS A 66 1.14 -26.68 9.59
#